data_AF-A0A317V9E6-F1
#
_entry.id   AF-A0A317V9E6-F1
#
_cell.length_a   1.000
_cell.length_b   1.000
_cell.length_c   1.000
_cell.angle_alpha   90.00
_cell.angle_beta   90.00
_cell.angle_gamma   90.00
#
_symmetry.space_group_name_H-M   'P 1'
#
loop_
_entity.id
_entity.type
_entity.pdbx_description
1 polymer ?
#
loop_
_entity_poly.entity_id
_entity_poly.type
_entity_poly.pdbx_seq_one_letter_code
_entity_poly.pdbx_strand_id
1 'polypeptide(L)'
;MMFSRTLAATAALFLAGCSAAPTQQLYPSPQRRATTLSESIAPAYNVSLYYAATNSSAAATLNAQMKLPTVVLDDISTISSVECTDSDVSITFSSSSAYEQSVSDWSASDLVLLTNNIESCSSVNSGGVYSVSALSNDSTSLTITASATASSFQDEAELLSIVFSCTAAASNKRDVVVTLSDEWSGELVNITDLTIDVNDVDLSTTIDLSGGVDIDLTDLTATTLYLELDLSLYADVSVTAEAKASYSTDLWSYTFDALDVSALDIAGILTIGPSLTFGVGVEFAISGEATATADVSAQIADGKVYLDLLDSSKSTTSGWTPTYGASANLSAEVDAELNPFADVDLSIGVNVLDGLIDLTAGIEAKAEIVNEFSVDGDLDLSTSTGVTFSQGSGDCVNGYWFASDFVFDVEASVTDLFDDTLYTVTVPIYDTECIAF
;
A
#
# COMPACT_ATOMS: atom_id res chain seq x y z
N MET A 1 16.67 -6.03 40.23
CA MET A 1 15.24 -6.28 40.48
C MET A 1 14.53 -4.93 40.37
N MET A 2 13.72 -4.76 39.32
CA MET A 2 12.70 -3.70 39.09
C MET A 2 13.13 -2.24 39.37
N PHE A 3 13.05 -1.31 38.43
CA PHE A 3 11.85 -0.96 37.67
C PHE A 3 12.24 -0.44 36.28
N SER A 4 11.81 -1.14 35.22
CA SER A 4 11.56 -0.49 33.94
C SER A 4 10.37 0.44 34.14
N ARG A 5 10.59 1.74 34.00
CA ARG A 5 9.55 2.76 33.97
C ARG A 5 9.53 3.28 32.54
N THR A 6 8.66 2.70 31.72
CA THR A 6 8.19 3.31 30.48
C THR A 6 7.57 4.67 30.81
N LEU A 7 8.31 5.75 30.53
CA LEU A 7 7.76 7.10 30.53
C LEU A 7 7.06 7.29 29.19
N ALA A 8 5.74 7.17 29.18
CA ALA A 8 4.93 7.66 28.07
C ALA A 8 4.88 9.19 28.15
N ALA A 9 5.71 9.88 27.36
CA ALA A 9 5.61 11.32 27.19
C ALA A 9 4.36 11.62 26.35
N THR A 10 3.36 12.24 26.97
CA THR A 10 2.12 12.65 26.29
C THR A 10 2.38 13.97 25.56
N ALA A 11 2.83 13.91 24.30
CA ALA A 11 2.81 15.06 23.40
C ALA A 11 1.35 15.40 23.07
N ALA A 12 0.92 16.62 23.38
CA ALA A 12 -0.43 17.10 23.07
C ALA A 12 -0.45 17.66 21.64
N LEU A 13 -0.87 16.85 20.66
CA LEU A 13 -1.03 17.30 19.28
C LEU A 13 -2.31 18.12 19.09
N PHE A 14 -2.18 19.23 18.35
CA PHE A 14 -3.29 19.84 17.64
C PHE A 14 -3.62 18.96 16.43
N LEU A 15 -4.72 18.22 16.51
CA LEU A 15 -5.29 17.46 15.40
C LEU A 15 -5.72 18.43 14.28
N ALA A 16 -4.86 18.67 13.30
CA ALA A 16 -5.32 19.01 11.96
C ALA A 16 -5.94 17.71 11.41
N GLY A 17 -7.27 17.67 11.31
CA GLY A 17 -7.97 16.49 10.81
C GLY A 17 -7.52 16.20 9.37
N CYS A 18 -6.62 15.22 9.21
CA CYS A 18 -6.37 14.62 7.91
C CYS A 18 -7.71 14.06 7.43
N SER A 19 -8.22 14.61 6.34
CA SER A 19 -9.49 14.16 5.77
C SER A 19 -9.19 12.86 5.04
N ALA A 20 -9.81 11.76 5.44
CA ALA A 20 -9.64 10.48 4.76
C ALA A 20 -9.77 10.65 3.25
N ALA A 21 -8.79 10.16 2.48
CA ALA A 21 -8.89 10.17 1.04
C ALA A 21 -10.14 9.37 0.62
N PRO A 22 -10.94 9.87 -0.33
CA PRO A 22 -12.13 9.16 -0.75
C PRO A 22 -11.74 7.81 -1.36
N THR A 23 -12.41 6.74 -0.92
CA THR A 23 -12.40 5.45 -1.60
C THR A 23 -12.82 5.64 -3.05
N GLN A 24 -11.97 5.20 -3.97
CA GLN A 24 -12.29 5.08 -5.39
C GLN A 24 -13.12 3.83 -5.62
N GLN A 25 -14.43 4.06 -5.68
CA GLN A 25 -15.34 3.05 -6.19
C GLN A 25 -15.12 2.89 -7.69
N LEU A 26 -14.80 1.67 -8.11
CA LEU A 26 -14.75 1.32 -9.52
C LEU A 26 -16.14 0.89 -9.96
N TYR A 27 -16.58 1.48 -11.07
CA TYR A 27 -17.83 1.10 -11.69
C TYR A 27 -17.55 0.25 -12.91
N PRO A 28 -18.39 -0.74 -13.18
CA PRO A 28 -18.32 -1.43 -14.44
C PRO A 28 -18.40 -0.44 -15.61
N SER A 29 -17.54 -0.62 -16.60
CA SER A 29 -17.42 0.23 -17.77
C SER A 29 -17.54 -0.63 -19.02
N PRO A 30 -18.55 -0.39 -19.88
CA PRO A 30 -18.74 -1.18 -21.08
C PRO A 30 -17.50 -1.11 -21.97
N GLN A 31 -16.77 -2.21 -22.09
CA GLN A 31 -15.78 -2.35 -23.15
C GLN A 31 -16.45 -2.99 -24.33
N ARG A 32 -16.52 -2.26 -25.44
CA ARG A 32 -17.09 -2.74 -26.69
C ARG A 32 -16.18 -3.82 -27.30
N ARG A 33 -16.24 -5.03 -26.76
CA ARG A 33 -15.40 -6.17 -27.15
C ARG A 33 -15.98 -6.96 -28.32
N ALA A 34 -17.30 -7.08 -28.38
CA ALA A 34 -17.98 -7.75 -29.46
C ALA A 34 -17.82 -6.96 -30.78
N THR A 35 -17.27 -7.62 -31.80
CA THR A 35 -17.14 -7.04 -33.14
C THR A 35 -18.44 -7.13 -33.92
N THR A 36 -19.33 -8.04 -33.49
CA THR A 36 -20.65 -8.27 -34.06
C THR A 36 -21.73 -8.36 -32.97
N LEU A 37 -22.97 -8.02 -33.32
CA LEU A 37 -24.11 -8.09 -32.39
C LEU A 37 -24.40 -9.53 -31.92
N SER A 38 -24.14 -10.54 -32.77
CA SER A 38 -24.31 -11.95 -32.41
C SER A 38 -23.35 -12.40 -31.31
N GLU A 39 -22.12 -11.87 -31.30
CA GLU A 39 -21.13 -12.19 -30.26
C GLU A 39 -21.53 -11.64 -28.89
N SER A 40 -22.14 -10.45 -28.84
CA SER A 40 -22.61 -9.88 -27.56
C SER A 40 -23.86 -10.56 -27.00
N ILE A 41 -24.67 -11.22 -27.84
CA ILE A 41 -25.94 -11.84 -27.43
C ILE A 41 -25.75 -13.28 -26.96
N ALA A 42 -24.81 -14.01 -27.56
CA ALA A 42 -24.62 -15.42 -27.31
C ALA A 42 -24.15 -15.68 -25.86
N PRO A 43 -24.77 -16.61 -25.12
CA PRO A 43 -24.27 -17.04 -23.82
C PRO A 43 -22.85 -17.61 -23.92
N ALA A 44 -22.01 -17.30 -22.94
CA ALA A 44 -20.63 -17.76 -22.86
C ALA A 44 -20.31 -18.31 -21.46
N TYR A 45 -19.40 -19.27 -21.38
CA TYR A 45 -18.86 -19.74 -20.11
C TYR A 45 -17.70 -18.87 -19.63
N ASN A 46 -16.95 -18.26 -20.54
CA ASN A 46 -15.86 -17.34 -20.18
C ASN A 46 -16.35 -15.91 -20.38
N VAL A 47 -16.42 -15.14 -19.30
CA VAL A 47 -16.85 -13.75 -19.30
C VAL A 47 -15.72 -12.87 -18.80
N SER A 48 -15.74 -11.61 -19.22
CA SER A 48 -14.74 -10.66 -18.76
C SER A 48 -15.36 -9.27 -18.64
N LEU A 49 -15.19 -8.68 -17.47
CA LEU A 49 -15.75 -7.41 -17.07
C LEU A 49 -14.62 -6.42 -16.85
N TYR A 50 -14.86 -5.17 -17.24
CA TYR A 50 -13.92 -4.08 -17.03
C TYR A 50 -14.54 -3.07 -16.07
N TYR A 51 -13.77 -2.65 -15.09
CA TYR A 51 -14.16 -1.69 -14.07
C TYR A 51 -13.21 -0.50 -14.14
N ALA A 52 -13.74 0.72 -14.00
CA ALA A 52 -12.95 1.93 -14.01
C ALA A 52 -13.54 2.97 -13.05
N ALA A 53 -12.66 3.77 -12.46
CA ALA A 53 -13.05 4.93 -11.68
C ALA A 53 -13.57 6.03 -12.61
N THR A 54 -14.47 6.86 -12.10
CA THR A 54 -14.99 8.02 -12.84
C THR A 54 -14.04 9.22 -12.86
N ASN A 55 -13.19 9.35 -11.85
CA ASN A 55 -12.34 10.52 -11.60
C ASN A 55 -10.85 10.19 -11.44
N SER A 56 -10.42 8.98 -11.84
CA SER A 56 -9.01 8.55 -11.83
C SER A 56 -8.76 7.56 -12.96
N SER A 57 -7.52 7.05 -13.10
CA SER A 57 -7.21 5.94 -14.00
C SER A 57 -7.17 4.60 -13.28
N ALA A 58 -7.66 4.53 -12.04
CA ALA A 58 -7.83 3.25 -11.39
C ALA A 58 -8.80 2.39 -12.20
N ALA A 59 -8.37 1.17 -12.48
CA ALA A 59 -9.11 0.24 -13.31
C ALA A 59 -8.83 -1.19 -12.89
N ALA A 60 -9.76 -2.08 -13.19
CA ALA A 60 -9.61 -3.49 -12.98
C ALA A 60 -10.25 -4.28 -14.11
N THR A 61 -9.69 -5.43 -14.41
CA THR A 61 -10.30 -6.43 -15.30
C THR A 61 -10.56 -7.68 -14.49
N LEU A 62 -11.80 -8.15 -14.53
CA LEU A 62 -12.23 -9.42 -13.97
C LEU A 62 -12.49 -10.38 -15.12
N ASN A 63 -11.90 -11.56 -15.08
CA ASN A 63 -12.20 -12.68 -15.97
C ASN A 63 -12.77 -13.81 -15.13
N ALA A 64 -13.89 -14.38 -15.55
CA ALA A 64 -14.51 -15.49 -14.85
C ALA A 64 -14.80 -16.65 -15.81
N GLN A 65 -14.51 -17.87 -15.36
CA GLN A 65 -15.04 -19.10 -15.95
C GLN A 65 -16.28 -19.48 -15.15
N MET A 66 -17.44 -19.36 -15.77
CA MET A 66 -18.76 -19.56 -15.16
C MET A 66 -19.14 -21.05 -15.18
N LYS A 67 -19.95 -21.50 -14.20
CA LYS A 67 -20.53 -22.84 -14.13
C LYS A 67 -21.65 -23.05 -15.15
N LEU A 68 -22.33 -21.96 -15.51
CA LEU A 68 -23.47 -21.93 -16.41
C LEU A 68 -23.23 -20.96 -17.58
N PRO A 69 -23.87 -21.18 -18.75
CA PRO A 69 -23.92 -20.20 -19.82
C PRO A 69 -24.33 -18.83 -19.26
N THR A 70 -23.55 -17.80 -19.59
CA THR A 70 -23.69 -16.47 -19.00
C THR A 70 -23.82 -15.41 -20.09
N VAL A 71 -24.74 -14.45 -19.90
CA VAL A 71 -24.91 -13.30 -20.79
C VAL A 71 -24.56 -12.03 -20.05
N VAL A 72 -23.64 -11.25 -20.61
CA VAL A 72 -23.29 -9.91 -20.12
C VAL A 72 -24.21 -8.90 -20.81
N LEU A 73 -25.25 -8.46 -20.09
CA LEU A 73 -26.27 -7.59 -20.67
C LEU A 73 -25.69 -6.24 -21.13
N ASP A 74 -24.67 -5.73 -20.45
CA ASP A 74 -24.04 -4.44 -20.79
C ASP A 74 -23.27 -4.46 -22.12
N ASP A 75 -22.90 -5.64 -22.61
CA ASP A 75 -22.24 -5.77 -23.92
C ASP A 75 -23.25 -5.69 -25.08
N ILE A 76 -24.54 -5.85 -24.80
CA ILE A 76 -25.60 -5.81 -25.80
C ILE A 76 -26.08 -4.38 -25.98
N SER A 77 -25.41 -3.65 -26.88
CA SER A 77 -25.69 -2.23 -27.16
C SER A 77 -27.13 -1.90 -27.62
N THR A 78 -27.95 -2.89 -27.97
CA THR A 78 -29.35 -2.72 -28.35
C THR A 78 -30.33 -2.85 -27.19
N ILE A 79 -29.88 -3.20 -25.98
CA ILE A 79 -30.73 -3.15 -24.79
C ILE A 79 -30.97 -1.68 -24.42
N SER A 80 -32.24 -1.29 -24.29
CA SER A 80 -32.65 0.07 -23.93
C SER A 80 -32.91 0.25 -22.45
N SER A 81 -33.30 -0.82 -21.75
CA SER A 81 -33.45 -0.80 -20.29
C SER A 81 -33.28 -2.19 -19.69
N VAL A 82 -32.74 -2.20 -18.47
CA VAL A 82 -32.73 -3.36 -17.58
C VAL A 82 -33.36 -2.90 -16.26
N GLU A 83 -34.36 -3.64 -15.78
CA GLU A 83 -35.05 -3.37 -14.53
C GLU A 83 -35.02 -4.62 -13.65
N CYS A 84 -34.50 -4.50 -12.44
CA CYS A 84 -34.42 -5.61 -11.51
C CYS A 84 -35.41 -5.46 -10.35
N THR A 85 -35.92 -6.59 -9.90
CA THR A 85 -36.69 -6.75 -8.67
C THR A 85 -36.05 -7.89 -7.86
N ASP A 86 -36.62 -8.21 -6.69
CA ASP A 86 -36.10 -9.32 -5.85
C ASP A 86 -36.18 -10.69 -6.54
N SER A 87 -37.02 -10.85 -7.57
CA SER A 87 -37.27 -12.14 -8.23
C SER A 87 -37.16 -12.13 -9.75
N ASP A 88 -37.06 -10.96 -10.38
CA ASP A 88 -37.13 -10.86 -11.83
C ASP A 88 -36.18 -9.77 -12.37
N VAL A 89 -35.58 -10.07 -13.53
CA VAL A 89 -34.79 -9.15 -14.35
C VAL A 89 -35.52 -8.95 -15.69
N SER A 90 -35.99 -7.73 -15.94
CA SER A 90 -36.67 -7.37 -17.18
C SER A 90 -35.74 -6.64 -18.13
N ILE A 91 -35.62 -7.15 -19.35
CA ILE A 91 -34.64 -6.73 -20.36
C ILE A 91 -35.40 -6.26 -21.60
N THR A 92 -35.34 -4.97 -21.90
CA THR A 92 -36.05 -4.39 -23.06
C THR A 92 -35.07 -4.05 -24.18
N PHE A 93 -35.39 -4.49 -25.39
CA PHE A 93 -34.56 -4.27 -26.58
C PHE A 93 -35.12 -3.15 -27.46
N SER A 94 -34.22 -2.34 -28.01
CA SER A 94 -34.51 -1.36 -29.06
C SER A 94 -34.52 -1.95 -30.48
N SER A 95 -34.11 -3.22 -30.62
CA SER A 95 -33.97 -3.91 -31.92
C SER A 95 -34.71 -5.24 -31.92
N SER A 96 -35.65 -5.41 -32.86
CA SER A 96 -36.41 -6.66 -33.01
C SER A 96 -35.52 -7.83 -33.37
N SER A 97 -34.47 -7.63 -34.18
CA SER A 97 -33.53 -8.70 -34.53
C SER A 97 -32.69 -9.16 -33.35
N ALA A 98 -32.29 -8.23 -32.47
CA ALA A 98 -31.55 -8.58 -31.26
C ALA A 98 -32.45 -9.37 -30.29
N TYR A 99 -33.69 -8.91 -30.10
CA TYR A 99 -34.69 -9.60 -29.30
C TYR A 99 -34.94 -11.03 -29.82
N GLU A 100 -35.21 -11.20 -31.12
CA GLU A 100 -35.46 -12.51 -31.72
C GLU A 100 -34.24 -13.45 -31.58
N GLN A 101 -33.02 -12.91 -31.72
CA GLN A 101 -31.79 -13.67 -31.51
C GLN A 101 -31.63 -14.09 -30.04
N SER A 102 -31.83 -13.18 -29.08
CA SER A 102 -31.78 -13.49 -27.64
C SER A 102 -32.81 -14.55 -27.26
N VAL A 103 -34.04 -14.47 -27.76
CA VAL A 103 -35.08 -15.50 -27.55
C VAL A 103 -34.66 -16.86 -28.12
N SER A 104 -33.90 -16.88 -29.21
CA SER A 104 -33.41 -18.11 -29.84
C SER A 104 -32.21 -18.72 -29.10
N ASP A 105 -31.29 -17.88 -28.62
CA ASP A 105 -30.00 -18.32 -28.10
C ASP A 105 -30.01 -18.59 -26.59
N TRP A 106 -30.89 -17.93 -25.84
CA TRP A 106 -30.93 -18.03 -24.39
C TRP A 106 -31.76 -19.23 -23.93
N SER A 107 -31.21 -20.04 -23.03
CA SER A 107 -31.94 -21.16 -22.43
C SER A 107 -33.01 -20.66 -21.48
N ALA A 108 -34.15 -21.35 -21.44
CA ALA A 108 -35.25 -21.00 -20.54
C ALA A 108 -34.91 -21.24 -19.05
N SER A 109 -33.87 -22.03 -18.76
CA SER A 109 -33.30 -22.31 -17.43
C SER A 109 -31.79 -22.48 -17.55
N ASP A 110 -31.06 -22.50 -16.43
CA ASP A 110 -29.61 -22.77 -16.39
C ASP A 110 -28.81 -21.71 -17.14
N LEU A 111 -29.15 -20.44 -16.91
CA LEU A 111 -28.53 -19.27 -17.51
C LEU A 111 -28.15 -18.30 -16.38
N VAL A 112 -27.02 -17.62 -16.50
CA VAL A 112 -26.65 -16.51 -15.62
C VAL A 112 -26.73 -15.21 -16.41
N LEU A 113 -27.28 -14.17 -15.79
CA LEU A 113 -27.28 -12.82 -16.34
C LEU A 113 -26.34 -11.96 -15.51
N LEU A 114 -25.47 -11.21 -16.20
CA LEU A 114 -24.62 -10.19 -15.60
C LEU A 114 -25.10 -8.83 -16.07
N THR A 115 -25.34 -7.92 -15.12
CA THR A 115 -25.75 -6.54 -15.42
C THR A 115 -25.13 -5.56 -14.46
N ASN A 116 -24.67 -4.44 -15.01
CA ASN A 116 -24.05 -3.36 -14.28
C ASN A 116 -25.01 -2.17 -14.10
N ASN A 117 -26.30 -2.36 -14.33
CA ASN A 117 -27.31 -1.31 -14.18
C ASN A 117 -27.61 -1.02 -12.70
N ILE A 118 -26.70 -0.27 -12.06
CA ILE A 118 -26.76 0.09 -10.63
C ILE A 118 -27.99 0.93 -10.30
N GLU A 119 -28.60 1.68 -11.22
CA GLU A 119 -29.75 2.53 -10.86
C GLU A 119 -31.02 1.73 -10.55
N SER A 120 -31.21 0.56 -11.15
CA SER A 120 -32.38 -0.32 -10.95
C SER A 120 -32.06 -1.68 -10.32
N CYS A 121 -30.78 -2.07 -10.21
CA CYS A 121 -30.33 -3.40 -9.80
C CYS A 121 -29.34 -3.41 -8.61
N SER A 122 -29.27 -2.34 -7.80
CA SER A 122 -28.19 -2.11 -6.82
C SER A 122 -28.42 -2.50 -5.36
N SER A 123 -29.56 -3.07 -4.97
CA SER A 123 -29.86 -3.23 -3.54
C SER A 123 -29.18 -4.40 -2.82
N VAL A 124 -28.36 -5.23 -3.49
CA VAL A 124 -27.73 -6.38 -2.84
C VAL A 124 -26.35 -6.58 -3.43
N ASN A 125 -25.36 -6.81 -2.56
CA ASN A 125 -23.94 -7.17 -2.75
C ASN A 125 -23.68 -8.33 -3.74
N SER A 126 -24.32 -8.34 -4.88
CA SER A 126 -24.40 -9.45 -5.84
C SER A 126 -23.49 -9.25 -7.04
N GLY A 127 -22.77 -8.11 -7.12
CA GLY A 127 -21.92 -7.79 -8.28
C GLY A 127 -22.66 -7.80 -9.62
N GLY A 128 -24.00 -7.66 -9.61
CA GLY A 128 -24.82 -7.74 -10.82
C GLY A 128 -25.08 -9.16 -11.34
N VAL A 129 -24.87 -10.19 -10.52
CA VAL A 129 -24.99 -11.61 -10.91
C VAL A 129 -26.39 -12.14 -10.58
N TYR A 130 -27.07 -12.71 -11.59
CA TYR A 130 -28.43 -13.27 -11.46
C TYR A 130 -28.52 -14.68 -12.03
N SER A 131 -28.97 -15.63 -11.21
CA SER A 131 -29.20 -17.01 -11.62
C SER A 131 -30.63 -17.18 -12.13
N VAL A 132 -30.80 -17.57 -13.40
CA VAL A 132 -32.10 -17.63 -14.09
C VAL A 132 -32.74 -19.00 -13.97
N SER A 133 -33.99 -19.01 -13.53
CA SER A 133 -34.82 -20.20 -13.41
C SER A 133 -35.88 -20.35 -14.51
N ALA A 134 -36.33 -19.23 -15.08
CA ALA A 134 -37.33 -19.18 -16.15
C ALA A 134 -37.16 -17.93 -17.02
N LEU A 135 -37.50 -18.04 -18.30
CA LEU A 135 -37.64 -16.89 -19.21
C LEU A 135 -39.08 -16.76 -19.72
N SER A 136 -39.56 -15.53 -19.82
CA SER A 136 -40.81 -15.17 -20.47
C SER A 136 -40.59 -14.04 -21.48
N ASN A 137 -41.29 -14.11 -22.61
CA ASN A 137 -40.98 -13.29 -23.78
C ASN A 137 -42.22 -12.50 -24.22
N ASP A 138 -42.11 -11.19 -24.37
CA ASP A 138 -43.15 -10.33 -24.95
C ASP A 138 -42.65 -9.65 -26.25
N SER A 139 -43.11 -10.18 -27.38
CA SER A 139 -42.75 -9.68 -28.71
C SER A 139 -43.37 -8.31 -29.06
N THR A 140 -44.36 -7.84 -28.29
CA THR A 140 -45.00 -6.54 -28.53
C THR A 140 -44.15 -5.40 -27.95
N SER A 141 -43.62 -5.60 -26.74
CA SER A 141 -42.74 -4.65 -26.05
C SER A 141 -41.26 -4.89 -26.34
N LEU A 142 -40.91 -6.00 -27.00
CA LEU A 142 -39.53 -6.47 -27.20
C LEU A 142 -38.81 -6.69 -25.86
N THR A 143 -39.52 -7.27 -24.89
CA THR A 143 -39.02 -7.49 -23.53
C THR A 143 -38.87 -8.99 -23.23
N ILE A 144 -37.73 -9.36 -22.66
CA ILE A 144 -37.51 -10.67 -22.03
C ILE A 144 -37.53 -10.45 -20.52
N THR A 145 -38.38 -11.16 -19.79
CA THR A 145 -38.40 -11.15 -18.33
C THR A 145 -37.88 -12.49 -17.83
N ALA A 146 -36.74 -12.45 -17.16
CA ALA A 146 -36.10 -13.59 -16.52
C ALA A 146 -36.52 -13.65 -15.05
N SER A 147 -37.10 -14.77 -14.61
CA SER A 147 -37.27 -15.03 -13.19
C SER A 147 -35.96 -15.54 -12.62
N ALA A 148 -35.32 -14.72 -11.81
CA ALA A 148 -33.95 -14.89 -11.39
C ALA A 148 -33.74 -14.46 -9.94
N THR A 149 -32.80 -15.11 -9.26
CA THR A 149 -32.36 -14.74 -7.92
C THR A 149 -30.99 -14.10 -7.99
N ALA A 150 -30.77 -13.04 -7.20
CA ALA A 150 -29.44 -12.48 -7.00
C ALA A 150 -28.48 -13.56 -6.49
N SER A 151 -27.28 -13.60 -7.06
CA SER A 151 -26.24 -14.60 -6.77
C SER A 151 -24.88 -13.89 -6.62
N SER A 152 -23.78 -14.62 -6.70
CA SER A 152 -22.42 -14.09 -6.58
C SER A 152 -21.45 -14.77 -7.56
N PHE A 153 -20.29 -14.18 -7.81
CA PHE A 153 -19.23 -14.87 -8.54
C PHE A 153 -18.75 -16.13 -7.80
N GLN A 154 -18.72 -16.09 -6.47
CA GLN A 154 -18.35 -17.25 -5.65
C GLN A 154 -19.29 -18.46 -5.91
N ASP A 155 -20.58 -18.20 -6.09
CA ASP A 155 -21.58 -19.25 -6.33
C ASP A 155 -21.63 -19.70 -7.79
N GLU A 156 -21.48 -18.77 -8.75
CA GLU A 156 -21.72 -19.04 -10.18
C GLU A 156 -20.45 -19.30 -11.00
N ALA A 157 -19.24 -19.01 -10.48
CA ALA A 157 -17.99 -19.23 -11.20
C ALA A 157 -17.16 -20.40 -10.64
N GLU A 158 -16.40 -21.04 -11.53
CA GLU A 158 -15.38 -22.06 -11.23
C GLU A 158 -14.02 -21.40 -11.01
N LEU A 159 -13.65 -20.43 -11.84
CA LEU A 159 -12.40 -19.69 -11.73
C LEU A 159 -12.67 -18.19 -11.82
N LEU A 160 -11.92 -17.40 -11.05
CA LEU A 160 -11.95 -15.95 -11.07
C LEU A 160 -10.52 -15.41 -11.16
N SER A 161 -10.27 -14.49 -12.08
CA SER A 161 -8.99 -13.80 -12.24
C SER A 161 -9.24 -12.30 -12.28
N ILE A 162 -8.65 -11.57 -11.34
CA ILE A 162 -8.79 -10.12 -11.23
C ILE A 162 -7.41 -9.51 -11.35
N VAL A 163 -7.25 -8.54 -12.24
CA VAL A 163 -6.04 -7.70 -12.33
C VAL A 163 -6.46 -6.27 -12.18
N PHE A 164 -5.78 -5.53 -11.30
CA PHE A 164 -6.07 -4.14 -11.04
C PHE A 164 -4.82 -3.27 -11.19
N SER A 165 -5.05 -2.01 -11.51
CA SER A 165 -4.02 -0.99 -11.54
C SER A 165 -4.60 0.30 -11.01
N CYS A 166 -4.00 0.82 -9.95
CA CYS A 166 -4.18 2.15 -9.44
C CYS A 166 -3.02 3.00 -9.95
N THR A 167 -2.99 3.26 -11.26
CA THR A 167 -2.12 4.33 -11.75
C THR A 167 -2.73 5.66 -11.29
N ALA A 168 -1.91 6.57 -10.81
CA ALA A 168 -2.21 7.97 -10.89
C ALA A 168 -2.62 8.32 -12.33
N ALA A 169 -3.85 8.81 -12.54
CA ALA A 169 -4.30 9.20 -13.87
C ALA A 169 -3.28 10.08 -14.55
N ALA A 170 -2.93 9.73 -15.79
CA ALA A 170 -2.30 10.58 -16.77
C ALA A 170 -3.16 11.84 -17.02
N SER A 171 -3.18 12.70 -16.02
CA SER A 171 -3.60 14.08 -16.02
C SER A 171 -2.54 14.73 -15.14
N ASN A 172 -1.80 15.67 -15.72
CA ASN A 172 -0.70 16.39 -15.08
C ASN A 172 -0.88 16.53 -13.55
N LYS A 173 0.00 15.87 -12.79
CA LYS A 173 0.07 15.85 -11.31
C LYS A 173 -1.09 15.13 -10.61
N ARG A 174 -0.90 13.85 -10.32
CA ARG A 174 -0.84 13.34 -8.94
C ARG A 174 -0.43 11.87 -8.96
N ASP A 175 0.89 11.65 -8.98
CA ASP A 175 1.45 10.63 -8.09
C ASP A 175 0.83 10.87 -6.70
N VAL A 176 0.68 9.85 -5.86
CA VAL A 176 0.37 10.10 -4.44
C VAL A 176 1.60 10.77 -3.83
N VAL A 177 1.80 12.06 -4.10
CA VAL A 177 2.84 12.90 -3.52
C VAL A 177 2.33 13.33 -2.16
N VAL A 178 2.78 12.61 -1.15
CA VAL A 178 2.70 13.10 0.22
C VAL A 178 3.92 13.96 0.45
N THR A 179 3.74 15.13 1.08
CA THR A 179 4.86 15.94 1.60
C THR A 179 4.52 16.36 3.02
N LEU A 180 5.40 16.03 3.96
CA LEU A 180 5.30 16.39 5.38
C LEU A 180 6.51 17.25 5.74
N SER A 181 6.52 18.52 5.32
CA SER A 181 7.71 19.38 5.43
C SER A 181 7.70 20.39 6.59
N ASP A 182 6.54 20.63 7.24
CA ASP A 182 6.42 21.77 8.20
C ASP A 182 5.53 21.49 9.44
N GLU A 183 4.84 20.35 9.52
CA GLU A 183 3.81 20.14 10.56
C GLU A 183 4.35 19.58 11.89
N TRP A 184 5.62 19.15 11.96
CA TRP A 184 6.13 18.41 13.14
C TRP A 184 7.58 18.72 13.60
N SER A 185 8.29 19.71 13.07
CA SER A 185 9.56 20.12 13.71
C SER A 185 9.32 20.45 15.19
N GLY A 186 10.04 19.80 16.12
CA GLY A 186 9.74 19.94 17.54
C GLY A 186 10.54 19.04 18.49
N GLU A 187 10.21 19.17 19.78
CA GLU A 187 10.85 18.44 20.88
C GLU A 187 10.37 16.97 20.90
N LEU A 188 11.25 16.03 20.55
CA LEU A 188 11.01 14.60 20.72
C LEU A 188 11.17 14.20 22.21
N VAL A 189 12.13 14.83 22.89
CA VAL A 189 12.39 14.65 24.33
C VAL A 189 12.68 16.00 24.96
N ASN A 190 12.04 16.31 26.08
CA ASN A 190 12.35 17.48 26.90
C ASN A 190 12.28 17.13 28.40
N ILE A 191 13.42 16.77 28.97
CA ILE A 191 13.58 16.47 30.40
C ILE A 191 14.76 17.26 30.97
N THR A 192 14.91 17.27 32.30
CA THR A 192 15.87 18.15 33.01
C THR A 192 17.30 18.13 32.43
N ASP A 193 17.79 16.94 32.09
CA ASP A 193 19.18 16.69 31.72
C ASP A 193 19.37 16.30 30.25
N LEU A 194 18.28 16.29 29.46
CA LEU A 194 18.31 15.93 28.03
C LEU A 194 17.18 16.65 27.27
N THR A 195 17.56 17.29 26.17
CA THR A 195 16.65 17.76 25.14
C THR A 195 17.03 17.10 23.82
N ILE A 196 16.05 16.60 23.08
CA ILE A 196 16.20 16.11 21.70
C ILE A 196 15.16 16.83 20.86
N ASP A 197 15.66 17.60 19.90
CA ASP A 197 14.87 18.38 18.96
C ASP A 197 15.04 17.82 17.55
N VAL A 198 13.93 17.57 16.87
CA VAL A 198 13.91 17.39 15.42
C VAL A 198 13.75 18.78 14.81
N ASN A 199 14.85 19.33 14.30
CA ASN A 199 14.92 20.72 13.82
C ASN A 199 14.15 20.88 12.50
N ASP A 200 14.28 19.90 11.61
CA ASP A 200 13.70 19.90 10.27
C ASP A 200 13.34 18.46 9.89
N VAL A 201 12.22 18.30 9.19
CA VAL A 201 11.75 17.03 8.66
C VAL A 201 11.05 17.29 7.33
N ASP A 202 11.55 16.72 6.25
CA ASP A 202 10.89 16.72 4.94
C ASP A 202 10.81 15.30 4.41
N LEU A 203 9.59 14.75 4.45
CA LEU A 203 9.31 13.41 3.97
C LEU A 203 8.40 13.50 2.75
N SER A 204 8.80 12.85 1.67
CA SER A 204 7.91 12.67 0.52
C SER A 204 8.01 11.29 -0.11
N THR A 205 6.87 10.83 -0.63
CA THR A 205 6.79 9.57 -1.37
C THR A 205 5.92 9.72 -2.60
N THR A 206 6.12 8.85 -3.58
CA THR A 206 5.19 8.56 -4.67
C THR A 206 4.99 7.06 -4.77
N ILE A 207 3.73 6.62 -4.93
CA ILE A 207 3.37 5.20 -4.97
C ILE A 207 2.46 4.97 -6.17
N ASP A 208 2.87 4.07 -7.06
CA ASP A 208 1.99 3.41 -8.03
C ASP A 208 1.77 1.96 -7.59
N LEU A 209 0.50 1.53 -7.58
CA LEU A 209 0.10 0.23 -7.07
C LEU A 209 -0.70 -0.54 -8.13
N SER A 210 -0.28 -1.76 -8.43
CA SER A 210 -1.03 -2.75 -9.20
C SER A 210 -0.97 -4.12 -8.53
N GLY A 211 -1.73 -5.07 -9.07
CA GLY A 211 -1.70 -6.43 -8.57
C GLY A 211 -2.73 -7.30 -9.26
N GLY A 212 -2.82 -8.54 -8.77
CA GLY A 212 -3.80 -9.47 -9.26
C GLY A 212 -4.02 -10.65 -8.34
N VAL A 213 -5.15 -11.31 -8.57
CA VAL A 213 -5.57 -12.50 -7.84
C VAL A 213 -6.23 -13.49 -8.80
N ASP A 214 -5.82 -14.74 -8.73
CA ASP A 214 -6.47 -15.86 -9.40
C ASP A 214 -6.99 -16.84 -8.35
N ILE A 215 -8.29 -17.12 -8.37
CA ILE A 215 -9.00 -17.96 -7.41
C ILE A 215 -9.64 -19.14 -8.14
N ASP A 216 -9.38 -20.34 -7.64
CA ASP A 216 -10.21 -21.50 -7.93
C ASP A 216 -11.36 -21.55 -6.92
N LEU A 217 -12.58 -21.32 -7.39
CA LEU A 217 -13.79 -21.27 -6.58
C LEU A 217 -14.38 -22.66 -6.34
N THR A 218 -13.85 -23.70 -6.98
CA THR A 218 -14.27 -25.08 -6.73
C THR A 218 -13.67 -25.63 -5.45
N ASP A 219 -12.47 -25.18 -5.08
CA ASP A 219 -11.78 -25.52 -3.84
C ASP A 219 -11.53 -24.33 -2.90
N LEU A 220 -11.93 -23.12 -3.32
CA LEU A 220 -11.80 -21.86 -2.57
C LEU A 220 -10.34 -21.49 -2.28
N THR A 221 -9.44 -21.75 -3.24
CA THR A 221 -8.02 -21.46 -3.09
C THR A 221 -7.54 -20.34 -4.03
N ALA A 222 -6.70 -19.46 -3.51
CA ALA A 222 -5.92 -18.56 -4.33
C ALA A 222 -4.75 -19.33 -4.95
N THR A 223 -4.61 -19.27 -6.28
CA THR A 223 -3.49 -19.85 -7.01
C THR A 223 -2.42 -18.82 -7.35
N THR A 224 -2.84 -17.57 -7.45
CA THR A 224 -1.99 -16.39 -7.65
C THR A 224 -2.55 -15.28 -6.76
N LEU A 225 -1.69 -14.58 -6.03
CA LEU A 225 -2.05 -13.34 -5.33
C LEU A 225 -0.78 -12.51 -5.17
N TYR A 226 -0.73 -11.33 -5.79
CA TYR A 226 0.47 -10.49 -5.79
C TYR A 226 0.15 -9.00 -5.83
N LEU A 227 1.13 -8.22 -5.39
CA LEU A 227 1.16 -6.76 -5.49
C LEU A 227 2.42 -6.32 -6.25
N GLU A 228 2.29 -5.27 -7.03
CA GLU A 228 3.34 -4.58 -7.74
C GLU A 228 3.36 -3.11 -7.31
N LEU A 229 4.53 -2.64 -6.89
CA LEU A 229 4.74 -1.29 -6.39
C LEU A 229 5.89 -0.63 -7.16
N ASP A 230 5.65 0.58 -7.63
CA ASP A 230 6.71 1.51 -8.05
C ASP A 230 6.72 2.69 -7.06
N LEU A 231 7.89 2.92 -6.44
CA LEU A 231 8.08 3.81 -5.30
C LEU A 231 9.18 4.83 -5.60
N SER A 232 8.93 6.10 -5.26
CA SER A 232 10.00 7.08 -5.04
C SER A 232 9.90 7.58 -3.62
N LEU A 233 11.02 7.61 -2.90
CA LEU A 233 11.10 8.00 -1.50
C LEU A 233 12.10 9.15 -1.36
N TYR A 234 11.79 10.10 -0.50
CA TYR A 234 12.69 11.15 -0.07
C TYR A 234 12.48 11.40 1.41
N ALA A 235 13.57 11.46 2.15
CA ALA A 235 13.58 11.86 3.55
C ALA A 235 14.74 12.84 3.77
N ASP A 236 14.47 13.91 4.49
CA ASP A 236 15.45 14.83 5.06
C ASP A 236 15.09 15.02 6.54
N VAL A 237 16.03 14.78 7.44
CA VAL A 237 15.84 14.85 8.88
C VAL A 237 17.06 15.50 9.52
N SER A 238 16.82 16.53 10.33
CA SER A 238 17.84 17.19 11.14
C SER A 238 17.51 17.05 12.62
N VAL A 239 18.46 16.54 13.42
CA VAL A 239 18.28 16.31 14.86
C VAL A 239 19.37 17.02 15.66
N THR A 240 18.98 17.66 16.76
CA THR A 240 19.88 18.18 17.80
C THR A 240 19.59 17.48 19.13
N ALA A 241 20.62 16.97 19.78
CA ALA A 241 20.55 16.46 21.15
C ALA A 241 21.44 17.30 22.08
N GLU A 242 20.87 17.84 23.14
CA GLU A 242 21.58 18.58 24.20
C GLU A 242 21.50 17.81 25.51
N ALA A 243 22.65 17.32 25.99
CA ALA A 243 22.75 16.61 27.26
C ALA A 243 23.54 17.41 28.29
N LYS A 244 23.06 17.41 29.54
CA LYS A 244 23.73 18.07 30.69
C LYS A 244 24.43 17.08 31.62
N ALA A 245 24.32 15.78 31.32
CA ALA A 245 24.91 14.68 32.05
C ALA A 245 24.98 13.45 31.15
N SER A 246 25.60 12.37 31.63
CA SER A 246 25.60 11.08 30.91
C SER A 246 24.16 10.57 30.71
N TYR A 247 23.86 10.10 29.50
CA TYR A 247 22.57 9.54 29.13
C TYR A 247 22.75 8.34 28.18
N SER A 248 21.81 7.40 28.18
CA SER A 248 21.79 6.28 27.23
C SER A 248 20.37 5.73 27.13
N THR A 249 19.89 5.53 25.90
CA THR A 249 18.61 4.87 25.61
C THR A 249 18.66 4.01 24.38
N ASP A 250 17.76 3.04 24.36
CA ASP A 250 17.62 2.12 23.25
C ASP A 250 16.97 2.78 22.01
N LEU A 251 15.86 3.55 22.15
CA LEU A 251 15.21 4.22 21.00
C LEU A 251 14.14 5.24 21.44
N TRP A 252 14.09 6.41 20.79
CA TRP A 252 12.90 7.25 20.76
C TRP A 252 12.43 7.45 19.34
N SER A 253 11.13 7.30 19.12
CA SER A 253 10.53 7.47 17.80
C SER A 253 9.19 8.17 17.88
N TYR A 254 8.79 8.75 16.76
CA TYR A 254 7.49 9.30 16.51
C TYR A 254 7.00 8.79 15.16
N THR A 255 5.78 8.26 15.16
CA THR A 255 5.08 7.85 13.94
C THR A 255 3.96 8.85 13.69
N PHE A 256 3.95 9.41 12.49
CA PHE A 256 2.90 10.31 12.04
C PHE A 256 1.59 9.55 11.88
N ASP A 257 0.46 10.25 12.05
CA ASP A 257 -0.85 9.67 11.78
C ASP A 257 -0.90 9.11 10.35
N ALA A 258 -1.53 7.94 10.21
CA ALA A 258 -1.65 7.28 8.93
C ALA A 258 -2.34 8.21 7.91
N LEU A 259 -1.73 8.29 6.74
CA LEU A 259 -2.28 8.98 5.60
C LEU A 259 -3.13 8.00 4.82
N ASP A 260 -4.42 8.29 4.79
CA ASP A 260 -5.36 7.53 3.97
C ASP A 260 -5.02 7.77 2.50
N VAL A 261 -4.61 6.71 1.81
CA VAL A 261 -4.46 6.70 0.36
C VAL A 261 -5.79 6.21 -0.24
N SER A 262 -6.15 6.67 -1.44
CA SER A 262 -7.41 6.26 -2.06
C SER A 262 -7.49 4.74 -2.22
N ALA A 263 -8.36 4.12 -1.42
CA ALA A 263 -8.69 2.71 -1.55
C ALA A 263 -9.39 2.42 -2.88
N LEU A 264 -9.12 1.27 -3.49
CA LEU A 264 -9.87 0.76 -4.64
C LEU A 264 -10.96 -0.18 -4.12
N ASP A 265 -12.19 0.00 -4.60
CA ASP A 265 -13.32 -0.84 -4.23
C ASP A 265 -14.13 -1.25 -5.45
N ILE A 266 -14.22 -2.56 -5.67
CA ILE A 266 -15.20 -3.22 -6.52
C ILE A 266 -16.13 -3.97 -5.58
N ALA A 267 -17.31 -3.39 -5.34
CA ALA A 267 -18.25 -3.90 -4.36
C ALA A 267 -18.50 -5.41 -4.48
N GLY A 268 -18.28 -6.14 -3.38
CA GLY A 268 -18.47 -7.59 -3.30
C GLY A 268 -17.39 -8.43 -3.98
N ILE A 269 -16.37 -7.82 -4.58
CA ILE A 269 -15.39 -8.50 -5.43
C ILE A 269 -13.98 -8.25 -4.94
N LEU A 270 -13.55 -7.00 -4.82
CA LEU A 270 -12.18 -6.64 -4.49
C LEU A 270 -12.13 -5.29 -3.76
N THR A 271 -11.50 -5.28 -2.58
CA THR A 271 -11.14 -4.05 -1.88
C THR A 271 -9.63 -4.04 -1.64
N ILE A 272 -8.97 -2.96 -2.06
CA ILE A 272 -7.55 -2.69 -1.80
C ILE A 272 -7.47 -1.39 -1.00
N GLY A 273 -7.02 -1.49 0.25
CA GLY A 273 -6.92 -0.37 1.18
C GLY A 273 -5.47 -0.09 1.57
N PRO A 274 -4.77 0.80 0.83
CA PRO A 274 -3.45 1.28 1.22
C PRO A 274 -3.56 2.30 2.37
N SER A 275 -2.67 2.15 3.36
CA SER A 275 -2.44 3.04 4.48
C SER A 275 -0.95 3.31 4.56
N LEU A 276 -0.57 4.57 4.66
CA LEU A 276 0.83 4.98 4.68
C LEU A 276 1.15 5.69 5.98
N THR A 277 2.18 5.24 6.68
CA THR A 277 2.73 5.93 7.85
C THR A 277 4.17 6.33 7.59
N PHE A 278 4.54 7.46 8.18
CA PHE A 278 5.92 7.91 8.24
C PHE A 278 6.38 7.82 9.68
N GLY A 279 7.63 7.44 9.87
CA GLY A 279 8.27 7.44 11.17
C GLY A 279 9.60 8.17 11.13
N VAL A 280 9.94 8.78 12.25
CA VAL A 280 11.25 9.38 12.49
C VAL A 280 11.64 9.10 13.92
N GLY A 281 12.92 8.90 14.14
CA GLY A 281 13.39 8.65 15.50
C GLY A 281 14.88 8.78 15.62
N VAL A 282 15.34 8.55 16.83
CA VAL A 282 16.74 8.66 17.19
C VAL A 282 17.07 7.66 18.28
N GLU A 283 18.22 7.04 18.13
CA GLU A 283 18.92 6.39 19.22
C GLU A 283 20.08 7.29 19.66
N PHE A 284 20.22 7.48 20.97
CA PHE A 284 21.17 8.45 21.52
C PHE A 284 21.78 7.96 22.82
N ALA A 285 23.10 8.11 22.92
CA ALA A 285 23.86 7.87 24.13
C ALA A 285 25.01 8.89 24.23
N ILE A 286 25.36 9.28 25.45
CA ILE A 286 26.45 10.23 25.69
C ILE A 286 27.04 10.06 27.08
N SER A 287 28.37 10.20 27.23
CA SER A 287 29.06 10.01 28.50
C SER A 287 29.16 11.27 29.37
N GLY A 288 28.80 12.45 28.85
CA GLY A 288 28.92 13.74 29.55
C GLY A 288 28.07 14.87 28.99
N GLU A 289 28.38 16.11 29.39
CA GLU A 289 27.69 17.32 28.91
C GLU A 289 28.21 17.71 27.52
N ALA A 290 27.34 17.64 26.51
CA ALA A 290 27.62 18.16 25.17
C ALA A 290 26.33 18.35 24.35
N THR A 291 26.50 18.97 23.19
CA THR A 291 25.52 19.02 22.11
C THR A 291 26.01 18.17 20.95
N ALA A 292 25.16 17.28 20.46
CA ALA A 292 25.36 16.51 19.25
C ALA A 292 24.31 16.90 18.20
N THR A 293 24.71 17.03 16.94
CA THR A 293 23.78 17.31 15.83
C THR A 293 24.02 16.30 14.73
N ALA A 294 22.95 15.84 14.08
CA ALA A 294 23.04 14.99 12.90
C ALA A 294 21.99 15.39 11.86
N ASP A 295 22.42 15.46 10.60
CA ASP A 295 21.56 15.71 9.45
C ASP A 295 21.65 14.50 8.51
N VAL A 296 20.49 14.01 8.10
CA VAL A 296 20.28 12.88 7.19
C VAL A 296 19.46 13.37 6.02
N SER A 297 19.88 13.06 4.80
CA SER A 297 19.00 13.05 3.65
C SER A 297 19.18 11.75 2.89
N ALA A 298 18.09 11.16 2.40
CA ALA A 298 18.10 9.95 1.60
C ALA A 298 17.03 10.03 0.52
N GLN A 299 17.36 9.58 -0.69
CA GLN A 299 16.44 9.54 -1.82
C GLN A 299 16.55 8.21 -2.57
N ILE A 300 15.40 7.60 -2.83
CA ILE A 300 15.21 6.48 -3.75
C ILE A 300 14.31 6.96 -4.89
N ALA A 301 14.77 6.86 -6.14
CA ALA A 301 14.06 7.46 -7.28
C ALA A 301 13.18 6.48 -8.08
N ASP A 302 13.38 5.16 -7.96
CA ASP A 302 12.68 4.16 -8.79
C ASP A 302 12.72 2.78 -8.09
N GLY A 303 12.35 2.73 -6.82
CA GLY A 303 12.22 1.47 -6.07
C GLY A 303 11.07 0.64 -6.64
N LYS A 304 11.30 -0.64 -6.92
CA LYS A 304 10.29 -1.54 -7.48
C LYS A 304 10.14 -2.78 -6.63
N VAL A 305 8.91 -3.13 -6.28
CA VAL A 305 8.60 -4.35 -5.52
C VAL A 305 7.56 -5.17 -6.26
N TYR A 306 7.86 -6.44 -6.48
CA TYR A 306 6.88 -7.47 -6.80
C TYR A 306 6.77 -8.37 -5.58
N LEU A 307 5.62 -8.37 -4.92
CA LEU A 307 5.35 -9.18 -3.73
C LEU A 307 4.37 -10.29 -4.09
N ASP A 308 4.83 -11.54 -4.07
CA ASP A 308 3.94 -12.71 -4.14
C ASP A 308 3.43 -12.99 -2.72
N LEU A 309 2.13 -12.78 -2.50
CA LEU A 309 1.53 -12.86 -1.17
C LEU A 309 1.31 -14.31 -0.71
N LEU A 310 1.56 -15.29 -1.57
CA LEU A 310 1.42 -16.72 -1.27
C LEU A 310 2.78 -17.39 -1.04
N ASP A 311 3.86 -16.84 -1.58
CA ASP A 311 5.19 -17.44 -1.56
C ASP A 311 6.30 -16.38 -1.64
N SER A 312 6.90 -16.05 -0.49
CA SER A 312 7.96 -15.03 -0.41
C SER A 312 9.15 -15.30 -1.33
N SER A 313 9.44 -16.57 -1.65
CA SER A 313 10.56 -16.93 -2.52
C SER A 313 10.40 -16.50 -3.99
N LYS A 314 9.19 -16.08 -4.37
CA LYS A 314 8.87 -15.53 -5.70
C LYS A 314 8.79 -14.00 -5.71
N SER A 315 8.85 -13.36 -4.55
CA SER A 315 8.94 -11.91 -4.45
C SER A 315 10.28 -11.42 -4.99
N THR A 316 10.25 -10.29 -5.68
CA THR A 316 11.46 -9.70 -6.26
C THR A 316 11.46 -8.19 -6.08
N THR A 317 12.66 -7.60 -6.06
CA THR A 317 12.78 -6.17 -5.87
C THR A 317 13.98 -5.59 -6.61
N SER A 318 13.94 -4.29 -6.92
CA SER A 318 15.03 -3.58 -7.60
C SER A 318 14.95 -2.06 -7.38
N GLY A 319 15.95 -1.31 -7.84
CA GLY A 319 15.92 0.15 -7.82
C GLY A 319 16.35 0.82 -6.51
N TRP A 320 16.77 0.03 -5.51
CA TRP A 320 17.20 0.51 -4.19
C TRP A 320 18.62 1.08 -4.17
N THR A 321 18.94 2.01 -5.07
CA THR A 321 20.23 2.72 -5.03
C THR A 321 20.03 4.10 -4.40
N PRO A 322 20.19 4.24 -3.07
CA PRO A 322 19.99 5.52 -2.40
C PRO A 322 21.06 6.53 -2.81
N THR A 323 20.62 7.77 -3.07
CA THR A 323 21.50 8.93 -2.95
C THR A 323 21.26 9.54 -1.57
N TYR A 324 22.34 9.78 -0.83
CA TYR A 324 22.22 10.28 0.54
C TYR A 324 23.19 11.44 0.79
N GLY A 325 22.86 12.24 1.80
CA GLY A 325 23.70 13.28 2.37
C GLY A 325 23.68 13.15 3.89
N ALA A 326 24.82 13.38 4.52
CA ALA A 326 25.00 13.11 5.93
C ALA A 326 26.01 14.07 6.55
N SER A 327 25.68 14.61 7.72
CA SER A 327 26.66 15.30 8.57
C SER A 327 26.34 15.03 10.03
N ALA A 328 27.38 14.93 10.86
CA ALA A 328 27.23 14.90 12.29
C ALA A 328 28.32 15.74 12.97
N ASN A 329 28.01 16.34 14.12
CA ASN A 329 28.95 17.16 14.88
C ASN A 329 28.75 16.95 16.38
N LEU A 330 29.83 17.10 17.14
CA LEU A 330 29.85 17.04 18.60
C LEU A 330 30.57 18.25 19.19
N SER A 331 30.01 18.85 20.24
CA SER A 331 30.50 20.12 20.81
C SER A 331 31.60 19.99 21.89
N ALA A 332 31.89 18.78 22.37
CA ALA A 332 32.83 18.54 23.48
C ALA A 332 33.52 17.18 23.36
N GLU A 333 34.68 17.02 24.03
CA GLU A 333 35.39 15.73 24.09
C GLU A 333 34.69 14.78 25.07
N VAL A 334 33.64 14.13 24.57
CA VAL A 334 32.90 13.07 25.27
C VAL A 334 32.62 11.94 24.28
N ASP A 335 32.35 10.76 24.80
CA ASP A 335 31.86 9.66 23.98
C ASP A 335 30.37 9.83 23.72
N ALA A 336 29.92 9.61 22.48
CA ALA A 336 28.53 9.80 22.10
C ALA A 336 28.11 8.91 20.92
N GLU A 337 26.81 8.64 20.84
CA GLU A 337 26.11 8.11 19.68
C GLU A 337 24.89 8.97 19.40
N LEU A 338 24.64 9.24 18.13
CA LEU A 338 23.46 9.96 17.66
C LEU A 338 23.02 9.36 16.33
N ASN A 339 22.07 8.44 16.39
CA ASN A 339 21.66 7.62 15.25
C ASN A 339 20.22 7.96 14.84
N PRO A 340 20.00 9.03 14.06
CA PRO A 340 18.68 9.36 13.54
C PRO A 340 18.27 8.42 12.41
N PHE A 341 16.97 8.13 12.34
CA PHE A 341 16.37 7.39 11.23
C PHE A 341 15.06 8.02 10.77
N ALA A 342 14.70 7.69 9.53
CA ALA A 342 13.39 7.94 8.94
C ALA A 342 12.89 6.66 8.28
N ASP A 343 11.63 6.33 8.48
CA ASP A 343 10.98 5.18 7.88
C ASP A 343 9.67 5.54 7.19
N VAL A 344 9.33 4.73 6.20
CA VAL A 344 8.04 4.74 5.51
C VAL A 344 7.48 3.34 5.57
N ASP A 345 6.31 3.18 6.18
CA ASP A 345 5.56 1.93 6.23
C ASP A 345 4.29 2.07 5.37
N LEU A 346 4.23 1.24 4.33
CA LEU A 346 3.07 1.07 3.48
C LEU A 346 2.37 -0.24 3.84
N SER A 347 1.18 -0.13 4.41
CA SER A 347 0.30 -1.24 4.72
C SER A 347 -0.84 -1.33 3.69
N ILE A 348 -1.07 -2.50 3.11
CA ILE A 348 -2.07 -2.72 2.06
C ILE A 348 -3.00 -3.84 2.49
N GLY A 349 -4.22 -3.48 2.89
CA GLY A 349 -5.30 -4.43 3.11
C GLY A 349 -5.85 -4.94 1.79
N VAL A 350 -5.96 -6.27 1.64
CA VAL A 350 -6.49 -6.94 0.46
C VAL A 350 -7.66 -7.82 0.87
N ASN A 351 -8.86 -7.46 0.43
CA ASN A 351 -10.07 -8.24 0.63
C ASN A 351 -10.63 -8.69 -0.71
N VAL A 352 -10.88 -9.99 -0.88
CA VAL A 352 -11.43 -10.56 -2.11
C VAL A 352 -12.70 -11.34 -1.80
N LEU A 353 -13.74 -11.12 -2.60
CA LEU A 353 -15.07 -11.77 -2.50
C LEU A 353 -15.65 -11.74 -1.08
N ASP A 354 -15.78 -10.54 -0.49
CA ASP A 354 -16.33 -10.31 0.85
C ASP A 354 -15.63 -11.14 1.95
N GLY A 355 -14.30 -11.19 1.90
CA GLY A 355 -13.46 -11.83 2.93
C GLY A 355 -13.18 -13.31 2.70
N LEU A 356 -13.39 -13.84 1.49
CA LEU A 356 -12.83 -15.15 1.13
C LEU A 356 -11.30 -15.14 1.28
N ILE A 357 -10.69 -14.04 0.86
CA ILE A 357 -9.31 -13.69 1.16
C ILE A 357 -9.36 -12.37 1.93
N ASP A 358 -8.70 -12.32 3.06
CA ASP A 358 -8.54 -11.12 3.89
C ASP A 358 -7.14 -11.14 4.48
N LEU A 359 -6.25 -10.32 3.94
CA LEU A 359 -4.86 -10.23 4.39
C LEU A 359 -4.38 -8.79 4.33
N THR A 360 -3.28 -8.54 5.03
CA THR A 360 -2.55 -7.28 4.93
C THR A 360 -1.10 -7.57 4.55
N ALA A 361 -0.63 -6.91 3.51
CA ALA A 361 0.77 -6.85 3.14
C ALA A 361 1.40 -5.55 3.64
N GLY A 362 2.64 -5.59 4.12
CA GLY A 362 3.42 -4.43 4.56
C GLY A 362 4.70 -4.31 3.76
N ILE A 363 5.11 -3.08 3.45
CA ILE A 363 6.45 -2.74 2.96
C ILE A 363 6.98 -1.62 3.84
N GLU A 364 8.09 -1.87 4.53
CA GLU A 364 8.79 -0.87 5.33
C GLU A 364 10.11 -0.54 4.65
N ALA A 365 10.35 0.75 4.39
CA ALA A 365 11.63 1.25 3.92
C ALA A 365 12.21 2.19 4.97
N LYS A 366 13.37 1.85 5.52
CA LYS A 366 14.02 2.59 6.61
C LYS A 366 15.39 3.07 6.20
N ALA A 367 15.63 4.36 6.37
CA ALA A 367 16.92 5.00 6.21
C ALA A 367 17.45 5.42 7.58
N GLU A 368 18.68 5.05 7.90
CA GLU A 368 19.30 5.31 9.18
C GLU A 368 20.75 5.77 8.98
N ILE A 369 21.18 6.72 9.80
CA ILE A 369 22.60 6.99 9.95
C ILE A 369 23.01 6.52 11.33
N VAL A 370 24.10 5.78 11.34
CA VAL A 370 24.82 5.38 12.52
C VAL A 370 26.00 6.34 12.69
N ASN A 371 26.08 7.04 13.81
CA ASN A 371 27.20 7.91 14.15
C ASN A 371 27.82 7.51 15.48
N GLU A 372 29.14 7.42 15.49
CA GLU A 372 29.90 7.13 16.69
C GLU A 372 31.00 8.17 16.93
N PHE A 373 31.04 8.69 18.15
CA PHE A 373 32.03 9.64 18.65
C PHE A 373 32.77 9.00 19.84
N SER A 374 34.10 8.82 19.74
CA SER A 374 34.88 8.17 20.80
C SER A 374 36.17 8.91 21.13
N VAL A 375 36.38 9.25 22.40
CA VAL A 375 37.58 9.95 22.88
C VAL A 375 38.71 8.96 23.20
N ASP A 376 38.38 7.84 23.84
CA ASP A 376 39.35 6.83 24.28
C ASP A 376 39.37 5.56 23.40
N GLY A 377 38.49 5.46 22.40
CA GLY A 377 38.38 4.32 21.48
C GLY A 377 37.69 3.08 22.05
N ASP A 378 37.14 3.17 23.25
CA ASP A 378 36.35 2.13 23.92
C ASP A 378 35.02 2.75 24.32
N LEU A 379 34.01 2.59 23.47
CA LEU A 379 32.66 3.04 23.76
C LEU A 379 31.91 1.95 24.53
N ASP A 380 31.67 2.17 25.82
CA ASP A 380 30.84 1.29 26.67
C ASP A 380 29.43 1.89 26.82
N LEU A 381 28.86 2.37 25.70
CA LEU A 381 27.46 2.78 25.61
C LEU A 381 26.67 1.64 24.97
N SER A 382 25.61 1.19 25.65
CA SER A 382 24.77 0.11 25.14
C SER A 382 23.67 0.71 24.27
N THR A 383 23.86 0.68 22.97
CA THR A 383 22.82 0.96 21.98
C THR A 383 22.40 -0.32 21.27
N SER A 384 21.15 -0.34 20.82
CA SER A 384 20.46 -1.46 20.20
C SER A 384 20.84 -1.70 18.74
N THR A 385 21.40 -0.70 18.05
CA THR A 385 21.80 -0.77 16.63
C THR A 385 23.04 -1.63 16.36
N GLY A 386 23.76 -2.06 17.41
CA GLY A 386 24.78 -3.13 17.29
C GLY A 386 26.03 -2.73 16.50
N VAL A 387 26.29 -1.44 16.41
CA VAL A 387 27.39 -0.85 15.64
C VAL A 387 28.70 -1.15 16.34
N THR A 388 29.70 -1.54 15.57
CA THR A 388 31.01 -1.89 16.10
C THR A 388 32.05 -0.89 15.63
N PHE A 389 32.54 -0.07 16.56
CA PHE A 389 33.66 0.82 16.32
C PHE A 389 34.92 0.07 15.92
N SER A 390 35.63 0.59 14.93
CA SER A 390 37.03 0.23 14.69
C SER A 390 37.88 1.48 14.86
N GLN A 391 38.57 1.58 16.00
CA GLN A 391 39.47 2.70 16.29
C GLN A 391 40.49 2.88 15.17
N GLY A 392 40.65 4.14 14.73
CA GLY A 392 41.73 4.52 13.84
C GLY A 392 43.10 4.30 14.50
N SER A 393 44.17 4.24 13.71
CA SER A 393 45.51 4.03 14.27
C SER A 393 46.11 5.34 14.79
N GLY A 394 46.39 5.45 16.10
CA GLY A 394 47.13 6.57 16.69
C GLY A 394 46.48 7.14 17.97
N ASP A 395 46.99 8.27 18.45
CA ASP A 395 46.36 9.05 19.53
C ASP A 395 45.53 10.19 18.92
N CYS A 396 44.27 10.35 19.36
CA CYS A 396 43.46 11.52 18.97
C CYS A 396 43.58 12.62 20.02
N VAL A 397 44.67 13.38 19.96
CA VAL A 397 45.00 14.39 20.97
C VAL A 397 44.15 15.65 20.77
N ASN A 398 43.42 16.08 21.81
CA ASN A 398 42.47 17.21 21.79
C ASN A 398 41.39 17.04 20.71
N GLY A 399 40.81 15.85 20.64
CA GLY A 399 39.87 15.46 19.60
C GLY A 399 39.08 14.21 19.97
N TYR A 400 38.26 13.75 19.04
CA TYR A 400 37.53 12.49 19.10
C TYR A 400 37.69 11.73 17.79
N TRP A 401 37.62 10.41 17.87
CA TRP A 401 37.42 9.59 16.70
C TRP A 401 35.96 9.62 16.26
N PHE A 402 35.74 9.75 14.96
CA PHE A 402 34.41 9.76 14.37
C PHE A 402 34.31 8.68 13.29
N ALA A 403 33.23 7.91 13.34
CA ALA A 403 32.83 6.98 12.29
C ALA A 403 31.33 7.17 11.99
N SER A 404 30.96 7.00 10.72
CA SER A 404 29.57 7.15 10.32
C SER A 404 29.22 6.23 9.15
N ASP A 405 28.14 5.48 9.30
CA ASP A 405 27.61 4.57 8.29
C ASP A 405 26.17 4.96 7.95
N PHE A 406 25.82 4.87 6.67
CA PHE A 406 24.45 4.94 6.18
C PHE A 406 23.90 3.52 6.02
N VAL A 407 22.78 3.23 6.66
CA VAL A 407 22.06 1.96 6.55
C VAL A 407 20.72 2.22 5.89
N PHE A 408 20.39 1.38 4.90
CA PHE A 408 19.08 1.42 4.27
C PHE A 408 18.53 0.00 4.10
N ASP A 409 17.38 -0.22 4.69
CA ASP A 409 16.70 -1.51 4.72
C ASP A 409 15.32 -1.41 4.09
N VAL A 410 14.92 -2.48 3.42
CA VAL A 410 13.56 -2.67 2.93
C VAL A 410 13.07 -4.04 3.36
N GLU A 411 12.03 -4.03 4.17
CA GLU A 411 11.36 -5.22 4.67
C GLU A 411 9.98 -5.37 4.04
N ALA A 412 9.56 -6.61 3.84
CA ALA A 412 8.21 -6.94 3.41
C ALA A 412 7.58 -7.93 4.38
N SER A 413 6.31 -7.73 4.67
CA SER A 413 5.53 -8.62 5.51
C SER A 413 4.21 -8.97 4.86
N VAL A 414 3.71 -10.16 5.14
CA VAL A 414 2.34 -10.56 4.84
C VAL A 414 1.79 -11.25 6.08
N THR A 415 0.70 -10.67 6.60
CA THR A 415 0.12 -11.05 7.89
C THR A 415 -0.09 -12.57 7.98
N ASP A 416 0.42 -13.17 9.05
CA ASP A 416 0.36 -14.61 9.35
C ASP A 416 1.07 -15.54 8.33
N LEU A 417 1.75 -15.01 7.32
CA LEU A 417 2.43 -15.80 6.28
C LEU A 417 3.94 -15.69 6.34
N PHE A 418 4.50 -14.49 6.19
CA PHE A 418 5.96 -14.30 6.20
C PHE A 418 6.37 -12.86 6.49
N ASP A 419 7.63 -12.73 6.89
CA ASP A 419 8.41 -11.49 6.93
C ASP A 419 9.73 -11.78 6.19
N ASP A 420 10.17 -10.88 5.30
CA ASP A 420 11.35 -11.05 4.48
C ASP A 420 12.11 -9.74 4.27
N THR A 421 13.44 -9.80 4.27
CA THR A 421 14.30 -8.65 3.97
C THR A 421 14.52 -8.59 2.46
N LEU A 422 13.87 -7.63 1.80
CA LEU A 422 13.97 -7.47 0.35
C LEU A 422 15.29 -6.82 -0.07
N TYR A 423 15.79 -5.89 0.74
CA TYR A 423 17.02 -5.18 0.46
C TYR A 423 17.67 -4.69 1.76
N THR A 424 19.00 -4.71 1.78
CA THR A 424 19.79 -4.07 2.84
C THR A 424 21.08 -3.56 2.21
N VAL A 425 21.50 -2.36 2.59
CA VAL A 425 22.82 -1.83 2.25
C VAL A 425 23.38 -1.03 3.41
N THR A 426 24.66 -1.24 3.66
CA THR A 426 25.46 -0.40 4.54
C THR A 426 26.53 0.29 3.70
N VAL A 427 26.59 1.61 3.75
CA VAL A 427 27.56 2.43 3.02
C VAL A 427 28.31 3.32 4.00
N PRO A 428 29.65 3.27 4.07
CA PRO A 428 30.40 4.17 4.93
C PRO A 428 30.27 5.61 4.44
N ILE A 429 29.90 6.51 5.35
CA ILE A 429 29.86 7.96 5.12
C ILE A 429 31.24 8.55 5.45
N TYR A 430 31.78 8.20 6.62
CA TYR A 430 33.11 8.60 7.08
C TYR A 430 33.86 7.37 7.60
N ASP A 431 35.01 7.08 6.97
CA ASP A 431 36.01 6.17 7.54
C ASP A 431 36.53 6.76 8.87
N THR A 432 36.84 5.90 9.84
CA THR A 432 37.28 6.35 11.17
C THR A 432 38.43 7.35 11.10
N GLU A 433 38.18 8.61 11.50
CA GLU A 433 39.18 9.67 11.53
C GLU A 433 39.18 10.45 12.83
N CYS A 434 40.33 11.04 13.18
CA CYS A 434 40.47 11.88 14.37
C CYS A 434 40.11 13.32 14.03
N ILE A 435 39.06 13.84 14.68
CA ILE A 435 38.58 15.21 14.54
C ILE A 435 39.10 16.01 15.74
N ALA A 436 39.93 17.02 15.46
CA ALA A 436 40.41 17.95 16.48
C ALA A 436 39.36 19.03 16.79
N PHE A 437 39.28 19.44 18.07
CA PHE A 437 38.41 20.54 18.51
C PHE A 437 38.89 21.95 18.12
#